data_AF-A0A7X1Y5D5-F1
#
_entry.id   AF-A0A7X1Y5D5-F1
#
_cell.length_a   1.000
_cell.length_b   1.000
_cell.length_c   1.000
_cell.angle_alpha   90.00
_cell.angle_beta   90.00
_cell.angle_gamma   90.00
#
_symmetry.space_group_name_H-M   'P 1'
#
loop_
_entity.id
_entity.type
_entity.pdbx_description
1 polymer ?
#
loop_
_entity_poly.entity_id
_entity_poly.type
_entity_poly.pdbx_seq_one_letter_code
_entity_poly.pdbx_strand_id
1 'polypeptide(L)'
;MKRYVENPLAEWQSGINSRHELLGDPDGYRQSLVDFAMLAYQRHQVDSSELSEMLELTDAARLWALIEYEEAYEIGLFIYDEFPSDKGPVLLKVG
;
A
#
# COMPACT_ATOMS: atom_id res chain seq x y z
N MET A 1 -1.61 -14.70 14.33
CA MET A 1 -0.26 -14.65 14.94
C MET A 1 0.41 -13.39 14.43
N LYS A 2 0.63 -12.35 15.25
CA LYS A 2 1.25 -11.10 14.77
C LYS A 2 2.72 -11.39 14.46
N ARG A 3 3.17 -11.11 13.22
CA ARG A 3 4.57 -11.22 12.81
C ARG A 3 5.40 -10.29 13.70
N TYR A 4 6.50 -10.79 14.27
CA TYR A 4 7.42 -9.93 15.00
C TYR A 4 8.09 -8.97 14.01
N VAL A 5 8.01 -7.67 14.30
CA VAL A 5 8.63 -6.60 13.50
C VAL A 5 9.78 -6.04 14.31
N GLU A 6 11.00 -6.21 13.80
CA GLU A 6 12.22 -5.76 14.45
C GLU A 6 12.34 -4.23 14.40
N ASN A 7 12.23 -3.64 13.21
CA ASN A 7 12.33 -2.20 13.00
C ASN A 7 11.15 -1.65 12.17
N PRO A 8 10.06 -1.20 12.83
CA PRO A 8 8.85 -0.80 12.12
C PRO A 8 9.04 0.48 11.29
N LEU A 9 9.90 1.41 11.70
CA LEU A 9 10.24 2.57 10.88
C LEU A 9 10.90 2.15 9.55
N ALA A 10 11.83 1.20 9.59
CA ALA A 10 12.48 0.70 8.36
C ALA A 10 11.50 -0.05 7.45
N GLU A 11 10.60 -0.85 8.03
CA GLU A 11 9.53 -1.52 7.27
C GLU A 11 8.61 -0.48 6.61
N TRP A 12 8.22 0.58 7.33
CA TRP A 12 7.41 1.66 6.77
C TRP A 12 8.14 2.38 5.62
N GLN A 13 9.41 2.74 5.81
CA GLN A 13 10.22 3.43 4.78
C GLN A 13 10.42 2.60 3.51
N SER A 14 10.64 1.29 3.63
CA SER A 14 10.69 0.40 2.47
C SER A 14 9.29 0.26 1.84
N GLY A 15 8.27 0.13 2.68
CA GLY A 15 6.92 -0.15 2.23
C GLY A 15 6.29 1.00 1.46
N ILE A 16 6.44 2.24 1.92
CA ILE A 16 5.87 3.42 1.24
C ILE A 16 6.40 3.60 -0.21
N ASN A 17 7.58 3.04 -0.51
CA ASN A 17 8.18 3.05 -1.85
C ASN A 17 7.83 1.81 -2.70
N SER A 18 7.11 0.84 -2.13
CA SER A 18 6.80 -0.44 -2.78
C SER A 18 5.55 -0.34 -3.65
N ARG A 19 5.69 0.30 -4.83
CA ARG A 19 4.62 0.47 -5.82
C ARG A 19 3.88 -0.83 -6.17
N HIS A 20 4.61 -1.94 -6.28
CA HIS A 20 4.02 -3.23 -6.63
C HIS A 20 3.03 -3.73 -5.57
N GLU A 21 3.39 -3.64 -4.29
CA GLU A 21 2.54 -4.04 -3.17
C GLU A 21 1.32 -3.10 -3.07
N LEU A 22 1.54 -1.78 -3.21
CA LEU A 22 0.48 -0.77 -3.22
C LEU A 22 -0.56 -1.01 -4.31
N LEU A 23 -0.13 -1.35 -5.53
CA LEU A 23 -1.04 -1.63 -6.65
C LEU A 23 -1.76 -3.00 -6.50
N GLY A 24 -1.15 -3.96 -5.81
CA GLY A 24 -1.70 -5.31 -5.65
C GLY A 24 -2.87 -5.37 -4.66
N ASP A 25 -2.77 -4.66 -3.53
CA ASP A 25 -3.82 -4.54 -2.52
C ASP A 25 -3.72 -3.17 -1.81
N PRO A 26 -4.27 -2.08 -2.40
CA PRO A 26 -4.14 -0.74 -1.86
C PRO A 26 -4.65 -0.60 -0.41
N ASP A 27 -5.77 -1.24 -0.09
CA ASP A 27 -6.39 -1.14 1.23
C ASP A 27 -5.65 -1.98 2.28
N GLY A 28 -5.30 -3.24 1.96
CA GLY A 28 -4.55 -4.10 2.87
C GLY A 28 -3.13 -3.60 3.11
N TYR A 29 -2.49 -3.06 2.07
CA TYR A 29 -1.15 -2.51 2.20
C TYR A 29 -1.14 -1.18 2.97
N ARG A 30 -2.14 -0.31 2.77
CA ARG A 30 -2.35 0.87 3.63
C ARG A 30 -2.44 0.46 5.10
N GLN A 31 -3.26 -0.54 5.43
CA GLN A 31 -3.41 -0.98 6.82
C GLN A 31 -2.06 -1.42 7.42
N SER A 32 -1.25 -2.14 6.63
CA SER A 32 0.08 -2.57 7.06
C SER A 32 1.02 -1.39 7.34
N LEU A 33 1.01 -0.36 6.47
CA LEU A 33 1.79 0.86 6.66
C LEU A 33 1.33 1.66 7.89
N VAL A 34 0.01 1.78 8.11
CA VAL A 34 -0.54 2.40 9.33
C VAL A 34 -0.05 1.65 10.58
N ASP A 35 -0.10 0.32 10.57
CA ASP A 35 0.35 -0.49 11.70
C ASP A 35 1.85 -0.28 12.00
N PHE A 36 2.70 -0.16 10.96
CA PHE A 36 4.12 0.16 11.13
C PHE A 36 4.34 1.57 11.67
N ALA A 37 3.64 2.57 11.15
CA ALA A 37 3.75 3.96 11.62
C ALA A 37 3.34 4.07 13.11
N MET A 38 2.22 3.46 13.48
CA MET A 38 1.76 3.41 14.86
C MET A 38 2.75 2.68 15.77
N LEU A 39 3.35 1.58 15.31
CA LEU A 39 4.33 0.83 16.09
C LEU A 39 5.67 1.59 16.24
N ALA A 40 6.09 2.33 15.21
CA ALA A 40 7.26 3.20 15.26
C ALA A 40 7.08 4.32 16.29
N TYR A 41 5.91 4.96 16.32
CA TYR A 41 5.56 5.95 17.33
C TYR A 41 5.52 5.37 18.75
N GLN A 42 4.87 4.21 18.93
CA GLN A 42 4.83 3.50 20.22
C GLN A 42 6.22 3.12 20.74
N ARG A 43 7.19 2.91 19.84
CA ARG A 43 8.59 2.61 20.17
C ARG A 43 9.48 3.85 20.23
N HIS A 44 8.91 5.05 20.14
CA HIS A 44 9.62 6.32 20.16
C HIS A 44 10.70 6.45 19.06
N GLN A 45 10.51 5.78 17.91
CA GLN A 45 11.38 5.95 16.74
C GLN A 45 11.08 7.24 15.98
N VAL A 46 9.86 7.76 16.16
CA VAL A 46 9.36 9.01 15.58
C VAL A 46 8.51 9.75 16.61
N ASP A 47 8.41 11.06 16.47
CA ASP A 47 7.51 11.89 17.27
C ASP A 47 6.09 11.96 16.68
N SER A 48 5.21 12.74 17.33
CA SER A 48 3.82 12.86 16.89
C SER A 48 3.63 13.64 15.59
N SER A 49 4.54 14.57 15.27
CA SER A 49 4.53 15.32 14.02
C SER A 49 4.90 14.38 12.87
N GLU A 50 6.01 13.66 13.04
CA GLU A 50 6.48 12.65 12.09
C GLU A 50 5.44 11.54 11.90
N LEU A 51 4.75 11.09 12.96
CA LEU A 51 3.63 10.16 12.84
C LEU A 51 2.50 10.71 11.95
N SER A 52 2.12 11.99 12.12
CA SER A 52 1.08 12.61 11.29
C SER A 52 1.47 12.56 9.81
N GLU A 53 2.70 12.96 9.50
CA GLU A 53 3.23 12.93 8.13
C GLU A 53 3.26 11.51 7.56
N MET A 54 3.66 10.52 8.35
CA MET A 54 3.67 9.12 7.93
C MET A 54 2.25 8.62 7.58
N LEU A 55 1.23 9.00 8.37
CA LEU A 55 -0.15 8.60 8.10
C LEU A 55 -0.71 9.31 6.86
N GLU A 56 -0.41 10.60 6.68
CA GLU A 56 -0.82 11.37 5.51
C GLU A 56 -0.19 10.82 4.22
N LEU A 57 1.11 10.50 4.25
CA LEU A 57 1.80 9.87 3.11
C LEU A 57 1.25 8.48 2.81
N THR A 58 0.90 7.70 3.84
CA THR A 58 0.28 6.38 3.69
C THR A 58 -1.09 6.49 2.99
N ASP A 59 -1.90 7.49 3.34
CA ASP A 59 -3.17 7.77 2.68
C ASP A 59 -2.99 8.24 1.24
N ALA A 60 -2.03 9.13 0.99
CA ALA A 60 -1.68 9.58 -0.35
C ALA A 60 -1.22 8.44 -1.26
N ALA A 61 -0.40 7.52 -0.75
CA ALA A 61 0.07 6.35 -1.49
C ALA A 61 -1.08 5.40 -1.89
N ARG A 62 -2.06 5.20 -1.00
CA ARG A 62 -3.28 4.47 -1.34
C ARG A 62 -4.07 5.17 -2.44
N LEU A 63 -4.29 6.48 -2.33
CA LEU A 63 -5.05 7.23 -3.33
C LEU A 63 -4.38 7.16 -4.70
N TRP A 64 -3.05 7.30 -4.74
CA TRP A 64 -2.27 7.10 -5.96
C TRP A 64 -2.49 5.70 -6.56
N ALA A 65 -2.42 4.64 -5.75
CA ALA A 65 -2.60 3.27 -6.24
C ALA A 65 -4.01 3.01 -6.81
N LEU A 66 -5.04 3.60 -6.19
CA LEU A 66 -6.42 3.52 -6.69
C LEU A 66 -6.59 4.25 -8.03
N ILE A 67 -5.99 5.44 -8.16
CA ILE A 67 -6.01 6.21 -9.42
C ILE A 67 -5.29 5.45 -10.53
N GLU A 68 -4.09 4.93 -10.26
CA GLU A 68 -3.32 4.16 -11.26
C GLU A 68 -4.07 2.92 -11.74
N TYR A 69 -4.82 2.27 -10.84
CA TYR A 69 -5.66 1.14 -11.19
C TYR A 69 -6.83 1.56 -12.10
N GLU A 70 -7.49 2.68 -11.78
CA GLU A 70 -8.56 3.25 -12.61
C GLU A 70 -8.03 3.68 -13.98
N GLU A 71 -6.91 4.40 -14.04
CA GLU A 71 -6.26 4.82 -15.29
C GLU A 71 -5.82 3.62 -16.14
N ALA A 72 -5.21 2.60 -15.53
CA ALA A 72 -4.80 1.39 -16.22
C ALA A 72 -6.00 0.63 -16.82
N TYR A 73 -7.15 0.68 -16.15
CA TYR A 73 -8.40 0.16 -16.68
C TYR A 73 -8.90 1.02 -17.87
N GLU A 74 -8.89 2.36 -17.74
CA GLU A 74 -9.33 3.28 -18.80
C GLU A 74 -8.49 3.18 -20.08
N ILE A 75 -7.18 2.97 -19.97
CA ILE A 75 -6.27 2.82 -21.12
C ILE A 75 -6.27 1.40 -21.72
N GLY A 76 -7.08 0.49 -21.19
CA GLY A 76 -7.23 -0.87 -21.70
C GLY A 76 -6.06 -1.81 -21.37
N LEU A 77 -5.29 -1.52 -20.31
CA LEU A 77 -4.21 -2.40 -19.85
C LEU A 77 -4.75 -3.67 -19.17
N PHE A 78 -5.98 -3.61 -18.66
CA PHE A 78 -6.72 -4.76 -18.13
C PHE A 78 -7.90 -5.10 -19.04
N ILE A 79 -8.05 -6.37 -19.41
CA ILE A 79 -9.27 -6.91 -20.02
C ILE A 79 -10.15 -7.46 -18.91
N TYR A 80 -11.45 -7.17 -18.96
CA TYR A 80 -12.43 -7.96 -18.23
C TYR A 80 -12.33 -9.39 -18.73
N ASP A 81 -11.83 -10.32 -17.91
CA ASP A 81 -12.29 -11.68 -18.05
C ASP A 81 -13.76 -11.70 -17.59
N GLU A 82 -14.64 -12.23 -18.42
CA GLU A 82 -16.11 -12.31 -18.23
C GLU A 82 -16.55 -13.17 -17.02
N PHE A 83 -15.73 -13.36 -15.99
CA PHE A 83 -16.05 -14.20 -14.84
C PHE A 83 -15.82 -13.50 -13.50
N PRO A 84 -16.80 -13.57 -12.56
CA PRO A 84 -16.66 -13.03 -11.23
C PRO A 84 -15.68 -13.92 -10.46
N SER A 85 -14.44 -13.47 -10.35
CA SER A 85 -13.45 -14.04 -9.45
C SER A 85 -13.27 -13.04 -8.32
N ASP A 86 -13.53 -13.48 -7.08
CA ASP A 86 -13.40 -12.78 -5.80
C ASP A 86 -11.97 -12.23 -5.49
N LYS A 87 -11.14 -11.98 -6.51
CA LYS A 87 -9.71 -11.73 -6.39
C LYS A 87 -9.19 -10.51 -7.16
N GLY A 88 -10.08 -9.70 -7.73
CA GLY A 88 -9.68 -8.53 -8.51
C GLY A 88 -8.99 -8.88 -9.85
N PRO A 89 -8.74 -7.89 -10.72
CA PRO A 89 -8.13 -8.08 -12.03
C PRO A 89 -6.62 -8.32 -11.89
N VAL A 90 -6.10 -9.06 -12.86
CA VAL A 90 -4.70 -9.50 -12.91
C VAL A 90 -3.95 -8.65 -13.95
N LEU A 91 -2.78 -8.14 -13.57
CA LEU A 91 -1.87 -7.41 -14.46
C LEU A 91 -1.45 -8.27 -15.65
N LEU A 92 -1.79 -7.84 -16.86
CA LEU A 92 -1.20 -8.36 -18.08
C LEU A 92 0.24 -7.88 -18.18
N LYS A 93 1.18 -8.81 -17.99
CA LYS A 93 2.58 -8.60 -18.40
C LYS A 93 2.62 -8.45 -19.91
N VAL A 94 2.71 -7.21 -20.40
CA VAL A 94 3.18 -6.95 -21.76
C VAL A 94 4.69 -7.15 -21.74
N GLY A 95 5.16 -8.11 -22.55
CA GLY A 95 6.56 -8.54 -22.61
C GLY A 95 7.51 -7.54 -23.24
#